data_AF-A0A5Q4GGQ5-F1
#
_entry.id   AF-A0A5Q4GGQ5-F1
#
_cell.length_a   1.000
_cell.length_b   1.000
_cell.length_c   1.000
_cell.angle_alpha   90.00
_cell.angle_beta   90.00
_cell.angle_gamma   90.00
#
_symmetry.space_group_name_H-M   'P 1'
#
loop_
_entity.id
_entity.type
_entity.pdbx_description
1 polymer ?
#
loop_
_entity_poly.entity_id
_entity_poly.type
_entity_poly.pdbx_seq_one_letter_code
_entity_poly.pdbx_strand_id
1 'polypeptide(L)'
;MTVRTPTRYFLMSIESIASGLQSGRLTITSLDDGSGVVLDSDGEQLFSFNVTGLSIVQAIELGVHDLDALAEQLSKRFEVTPERARSDVSDFVQRLAAKL
;
A
#
# COMPACT_ATOMS: atom_id res chain seq x y z
N MET A 1 -9.66 -13.39 -27.14
CA MET A 1 -9.62 -12.14 -26.37
C MET A 1 -8.68 -12.39 -25.19
N THR A 2 -7.40 -12.04 -25.35
CA THR A 2 -6.35 -12.43 -24.41
C THR A 2 -6.46 -11.56 -23.16
N VAL A 3 -6.95 -12.14 -22.07
CA VAL A 3 -6.96 -11.51 -20.75
C VAL A 3 -5.50 -11.33 -20.34
N ARG A 4 -5.00 -10.09 -20.43
CA ARG A 4 -3.68 -9.71 -19.93
C ARG A 4 -3.66 -9.97 -18.43
N THR A 5 -2.75 -10.82 -17.97
CA THR A 5 -2.54 -11.15 -16.57
C THR A 5 -2.23 -9.87 -15.78
N PRO A 6 -3.15 -9.35 -14.92
CA PRO A 6 -2.92 -8.10 -14.19
C PRO A 6 -1.93 -8.27 -13.03
N THR A 7 -1.69 -9.51 -12.61
CA THR A 7 -1.07 -9.86 -11.33
C THR A 7 0.39 -9.41 -11.20
N ARG A 8 1.16 -9.35 -12.29
CA ARG A 8 2.61 -9.11 -12.22
C ARG A 8 2.97 -7.65 -11.88
N TYR A 9 2.18 -6.68 -12.35
CA TYR A 9 2.45 -5.26 -12.10
C TYR A 9 2.21 -4.89 -10.63
N PHE A 10 1.11 -5.39 -10.04
CA PHE A 10 0.80 -5.13 -8.63
C PHE A 10 1.80 -5.76 -7.69
N LEU A 11 2.26 -6.97 -8.00
CA LEU A 11 3.30 -7.64 -7.22
C LEU A 11 4.58 -6.79 -7.19
N MET A 12 5.03 -6.26 -8.34
CA MET A 12 6.19 -5.36 -8.40
C MET A 12 5.98 -4.06 -7.61
N SER A 13 4.78 -3.48 -7.63
CA SER A 13 4.47 -2.28 -6.83
C SER A 13 4.56 -2.55 -5.33
N ILE A 14 3.97 -3.66 -4.87
CA ILE A 14 3.98 -4.05 -3.46
C ILE A 14 5.41 -4.42 -3.01
N GLU A 15 6.17 -5.13 -3.84
CA GLU A 15 7.58 -5.46 -3.58
C GLU A 15 8.46 -4.21 -3.46
N SER A 16 8.25 -3.20 -4.32
CA SER A 16 8.99 -1.92 -4.25
C SER A 16 8.75 -1.21 -2.92
N ILE A 17 7.48 -1.11 -2.50
CA ILE A 17 7.10 -0.52 -1.22
C ILE A 17 7.70 -1.32 -0.05
N ALA A 18 7.55 -2.65 -0.08
CA ALA A 18 8.08 -3.54 0.95
C ALA A 18 9.61 -3.43 1.10
N SER A 19 10.33 -3.40 -0.01
CA SER A 19 11.80 -3.24 -0.04
C SER A 19 12.21 -1.89 0.56
N GLY A 20 11.49 -0.82 0.23
CA GLY A 20 11.70 0.50 0.82
C GLY A 20 11.52 0.52 2.34
N LEU A 21 10.51 -0.17 2.86
CA LEU A 21 10.25 -0.29 4.29
C LEU A 21 11.33 -1.14 5.00
N GLN A 22 11.66 -2.32 4.43
CA GLN A 22 12.63 -3.24 5.02
C GLN A 22 14.05 -2.68 5.07
N SER A 23 14.42 -1.86 4.10
CA SER A 23 15.73 -1.18 4.06
C SER A 23 15.82 0.03 4.99
N GLY A 24 14.68 0.50 5.53
CA GLY A 24 14.61 1.75 6.30
C GLY A 24 14.60 3.02 5.44
N ARG A 25 14.63 2.89 4.11
CA ARG A 25 14.46 4.03 3.19
C ARG A 25 13.11 4.71 3.40
N LEU A 26 12.06 3.90 3.51
CA LEU A 26 10.71 4.32 3.86
C LEU A 26 10.50 4.16 5.36
N THR A 27 10.19 5.26 6.06
CA THR A 27 9.87 5.24 7.49
C THR A 27 8.44 5.69 7.72
N ILE A 28 7.67 4.90 8.47
CA ILE A 28 6.27 5.20 8.81
C ILE A 28 6.24 5.92 10.16
N THR A 29 5.51 7.03 10.23
CA THR A 29 5.12 7.67 11.50
C THR A 29 3.60 7.73 11.57
N SER A 30 3.02 7.08 12.58
CA SER A 30 1.57 7.09 12.82
C SER A 30 1.19 8.29 13.70
N LEU A 31 0.03 8.87 13.44
CA LEU A 31 -0.57 9.95 14.22
C LEU A 31 -1.77 9.44 15.02
N ASP A 32 -2.17 10.22 16.01
CA ASP A 32 -3.15 9.88 17.05
C ASP A 32 -4.56 9.64 16.49
N ASP A 33 -4.86 10.23 15.33
CA ASP A 33 -6.13 10.12 14.61
C ASP A 33 -6.18 8.90 13.66
N GLY A 34 -5.13 8.08 13.66
CA GLY A 34 -4.98 6.91 12.78
C GLY A 34 -4.52 7.25 11.37
N SER A 35 -4.26 8.52 11.06
CA SER A 35 -3.52 8.92 9.85
C SER A 35 -2.01 8.75 10.08
N GLY A 36 -1.21 8.95 9.04
CA GLY A 36 0.24 8.83 9.18
C GLY A 36 0.99 9.48 8.04
N VAL A 37 2.31 9.57 8.22
CA VAL A 37 3.24 10.02 7.19
C VAL A 37 4.25 8.94 6.87
N VAL A 38 4.64 8.86 5.61
CA VAL A 38 5.77 8.04 5.15
C VAL A 38 6.83 8.96 4.59
N LEU A 39 8.03 8.89 5.17
CA LEU A 39 9.21 9.58 4.69
C LEU A 39 10.00 8.66 3.77
N ASP A 40 10.23 9.09 2.52
CA ASP A 40 11.20 8.49 1.61
C ASP A 40 12.52 9.27 1.68
N SER A 41 13.53 8.65 2.28
CA SER A 41 14.82 9.29 2.53
C SER A 41 15.66 9.46 1.25
N ASP A 42 15.50 8.58 0.26
CA ASP A 42 16.24 8.70 -1.02
C ASP A 42 15.57 9.73 -1.93
N GLY A 43 14.24 9.69 -1.98
CA GLY A 43 13.45 10.59 -2.83
C GLY A 43 13.28 11.99 -2.25
N GLU A 44 13.71 12.21 -1.00
CA GLU A 44 13.46 13.44 -0.22
C GLU A 44 11.96 13.83 -0.22
N GLN A 45 11.08 12.83 -0.16
CA GLN A 45 9.63 12.99 -0.27
C GLN A 45 8.93 12.61 1.04
N LEU A 46 7.87 13.35 1.37
CA LEU A 46 6.98 13.05 2.48
C LEU A 46 5.57 12.81 1.93
N PHE A 47 5.01 11.62 2.18
CA PHE A 47 3.65 11.27 1.84
C PHE A 47 2.76 11.33 3.08
N SER A 48 1.62 12.01 2.99
CA SER A 48 0.59 11.95 4.03
C SER A 48 -0.51 10.98 3.62
N PHE A 49 -0.86 10.07 4.53
CA PHE A 49 -1.87 9.05 4.32
C PHE A 49 -2.99 9.20 5.34
N ASN A 50 -4.21 9.07 4.84
CA ASN A 50 -5.36 8.84 5.69
C ASN A 50 -5.32 7.42 6.30
N VAL A 51 -6.28 7.11 7.16
CA VAL A 51 -6.36 5.82 7.87
C VAL A 51 -6.33 4.62 6.92
N THR A 52 -6.99 4.72 5.77
CA THR A 52 -7.02 3.66 4.74
C THR A 52 -5.64 3.43 4.13
N GLY A 53 -4.98 4.49 3.65
CA GLY A 53 -3.65 4.39 3.04
C GLY A 53 -2.59 3.91 4.04
N LEU A 54 -2.63 4.42 5.27
CA LEU A 54 -1.71 3.98 6.32
C LEU A 54 -1.90 2.48 6.63
N SER A 55 -3.15 2.01 6.72
CA SER A 55 -3.45 0.59 6.97
C SER A 55 -2.85 -0.32 5.89
N ILE A 56 -2.83 0.11 4.63
CA ILE A 56 -2.25 -0.67 3.52
C ILE A 56 -0.72 -0.76 3.69
N VAL A 57 -0.04 0.36 3.96
CA VAL A 57 1.43 0.36 4.09
C VAL A 57 1.87 -0.43 5.33
N GLN A 58 1.16 -0.32 6.45
CA GLN A 58 1.42 -1.12 7.65
C GLN A 58 1.22 -2.62 7.39
N ALA A 59 0.20 -3.02 6.62
CA ALA A 59 0.03 -4.42 6.25
C ALA A 59 1.21 -4.93 5.39
N ILE A 60 1.73 -4.10 4.48
CA ILE A 60 2.92 -4.43 3.68
C ILE A 60 4.17 -4.53 4.57
N GLU A 61 4.34 -3.62 5.53
CA GLU A 61 5.43 -3.66 6.53
C GLU A 61 5.40 -4.97 7.34
N LEU A 62 4.20 -5.44 7.69
CA LEU A 62 3.98 -6.72 8.37
C LEU A 62 4.13 -7.96 7.47
N GLY A 63 4.47 -7.78 6.18
CA GLY A 63 4.77 -8.87 5.25
C GLY A 63 3.60 -9.33 4.38
N VAL A 64 2.52 -8.55 4.27
CA VAL A 64 1.43 -8.85 3.33
C VAL A 64 1.84 -8.41 1.93
N HIS A 65 2.11 -9.39 1.06
CA HIS A 65 2.59 -9.16 -0.32
C HIS A 65 1.57 -9.50 -1.42
N ASP A 66 0.32 -9.76 -1.03
CA ASP A 66 -0.76 -10.14 -1.94
C ASP A 66 -1.87 -9.09 -1.97
N LEU A 67 -2.26 -8.68 -3.18
CA LEU A 67 -3.27 -7.64 -3.40
C LEU A 67 -4.64 -8.04 -2.83
N ASP A 68 -5.03 -9.29 -2.98
CA ASP A 68 -6.33 -9.80 -2.56
C ASP A 68 -6.37 -9.95 -1.03
N ALA A 69 -5.25 -10.32 -0.40
CA ALA A 69 -5.11 -10.32 1.06
C ALA A 69 -5.20 -8.90 1.65
N LEU A 70 -4.55 -7.91 1.01
CA LEU A 70 -4.66 -6.49 1.42
C LEU A 70 -6.10 -5.99 1.27
N ALA A 71 -6.77 -6.32 0.16
CA ALA A 71 -8.15 -5.94 -0.09
C ALA A 71 -9.12 -6.60 0.91
N GLU A 72 -8.91 -7.88 1.24
CA GLU A 72 -9.72 -8.59 2.24
C GLU A 72 -9.59 -7.96 3.63
N GLN A 73 -8.37 -7.61 4.05
CA GLN A 73 -8.15 -6.91 5.31
C GLN A 73 -8.84 -5.54 5.33
N LEU A 74 -8.72 -4.78 4.24
CA LEU A 74 -9.34 -3.46 4.12
C LEU A 74 -10.88 -3.55 4.14
N SER A 75 -11.44 -4.50 3.39
CA SER A 75 -12.88 -4.76 3.34
C SER A 75 -13.45 -5.08 4.72
N LYS A 76 -12.78 -5.96 5.47
CA LYS A 76 -13.19 -6.31 6.84
C LYS A 76 -13.05 -5.14 7.82
N ARG A 77 -11.95 -4.38 7.73
CA ARG A 77 -11.65 -3.28 8.67
C ARG A 77 -12.59 -2.09 8.51
N PHE A 78 -12.95 -1.76 7.27
CA PHE A 78 -13.74 -0.56 6.96
C PHE A 78 -15.17 -0.87 6.52
N GLU A 79 -15.59 -2.13 6.59
CA GLU A 79 -16.93 -2.60 6.23
C GLU A 79 -17.36 -2.19 4.80
N VAL A 80 -16.41 -2.24 3.86
CA VAL A 80 -16.63 -1.93 2.44
C VAL A 80 -16.68 -3.20 1.60
N THR A 81 -17.23 -3.13 0.39
CA THR A 81 -17.29 -4.30 -0.49
C THR A 81 -15.88 -4.74 -0.94
N PRO A 82 -15.66 -6.05 -1.17
CA PRO A 82 -14.37 -6.56 -1.64
C PRO A 82 -13.90 -5.90 -2.95
N GLU A 83 -14.82 -5.59 -3.86
CA GLU A 83 -14.52 -4.95 -5.14
C GLU A 83 -14.02 -3.52 -4.93
N ARG A 84 -14.66 -2.79 -4.01
CA ARG A 84 -14.25 -1.43 -3.66
C ARG A 84 -12.88 -1.43 -2.97
N ALA A 85 -12.70 -2.32 -1.99
CA ALA A 85 -11.41 -2.48 -1.32
C ALA A 85 -10.29 -2.82 -2.30
N ARG A 86 -10.54 -3.76 -3.23
CA ARG A 86 -9.56 -4.14 -4.25
C ARG A 86 -9.17 -2.97 -5.15
N SER A 87 -10.15 -2.16 -5.58
CA SER A 87 -9.90 -0.96 -6.38
C SER A 87 -9.09 0.08 -5.61
N ASP A 88 -9.41 0.30 -4.34
CA ASP A 88 -8.72 1.30 -3.51
C ASP A 88 -7.27 0.86 -3.22
N VAL A 89 -7.04 -0.42 -2.90
CA VAL A 89 -5.68 -0.96 -2.73
C VAL A 89 -4.90 -0.89 -4.04
N SER A 90 -5.50 -1.30 -5.17
CA SER A 90 -4.82 -1.30 -6.47
C SER A 90 -4.37 0.10 -6.88
N ASP A 91 -5.25 1.08 -6.74
CA ASP A 91 -4.94 2.47 -7.10
C ASP A 91 -3.88 3.05 -6.18
N PHE A 92 -3.95 2.74 -4.88
CA PHE A 92 -3.00 3.21 -3.89
C PHE A 92 -1.58 2.68 -4.15
N VAL A 93 -1.41 1.36 -4.26
CA VAL A 93 -0.07 0.76 -4.41
C VAL A 93 0.59 1.16 -5.73
N GLN A 94 -0.19 1.31 -6.81
CA GLN A 94 0.33 1.78 -8.09
C GLN A 94 0.79 3.23 -8.03
N ARG A 95 -0.02 4.11 -7.44
CA ARG A 95 0.31 5.54 -7.34
C ARG A 95 1.51 5.78 -6.44
N LEU A 96 1.59 5.06 -5.31
CA LEU A 96 2.73 5.16 -4.41
C LEU A 96 3.99 4.64 -5.09
N ALA A 97 3.97 3.43 -5.65
CA ALA A 97 5.14 2.85 -6.31
C ALA A 97 5.64 3.67 -7.52
N ALA A 98 4.77 4.45 -8.18
CA ALA A 98 5.17 5.35 -9.27
C ALA A 98 5.86 6.64 -8.78
N LYS A 99 5.91 6.88 -7.47
CA LYS A 99 6.54 8.06 -6.83
C LYS A 99 7.81 7.72 -6.04
N LEU A 100 8.05 6.43 -5.79
CA LEU A 100 9.25 5.87 -5.18
C LEU A 100 10.35 5.65 -6.24
#